data_AF-A0A261KKB0-F1
#
_entry.id   AF-A0A261KKB0-F1
#
_cell.length_a   1.000
_cell.length_b   1.000
_cell.length_c   1.000
_cell.angle_alpha   90.00
_cell.angle_beta   90.00
_cell.angle_gamma   90.00
#
_symmetry.space_group_name_H-M   'P 1'
#
loop_
_entity.id
_entity.type
_entity.pdbx_description
1 polymer ?
#
loop_
_entity_poly.entity_id
_entity_poly.type
_entity_poly.pdbx_seq_one_letter_code
_entity_poly.pdbx_strand_id
1 'polypeptide(L)'
;MIGPSPDGRSYLLDNNPNNFAVPVDLLTPYPEGLQALAGNDTVIGSLNPELINGNQGDDNIFGGGGSDTLRGGRNNDLIEANQGNDTIFGDLGNDTIFGDLGNDTIFGGKENDILLGGDGNDLISGDLGIDTLTGGTGNDTFVLRDSEDNNNLDTADIINDFNPSFDRIQIPANLTENDILLREDLPTGDTLIQNRTNGSMLARVREISNTNLLENRLIFGDTANTNELPQTASSITPTFNNIYGYGLVDASAAVARAIGAGPFPDVPDVGGNQWGLDLVKAPEVWNQGFQGDGIVVAVIDSGVDYTHPELTGQMWINSGEIPNNNIDDDGNGYVDDVQGWDFVDDDKDPIDEEGHGTHIAGTIAAKRDGTGTTGIAPNAKIMPIRVLDDQGSGQARDGIEAIRYAVDNGADVINLSSGARNVVIGELGAIRYAAENGVVFVSASGNDSLSSPDYPARLAVQQGIAVGSVQRNGQFSSFSNEAGNEPLDYVVAPGGDGFRADAGDIYAPVPPSITGNLYDFFAGTSMAAPHVAGVVALIKQANPSLSVEAIENIIIETANSTLVTV
;
A
#
# COMPACT_ATOMS: atom_id res chain seq x y z
N MET A 1 -13.60 32.36 -13.88
CA MET A 1 -12.50 31.48 -14.29
C MET A 1 -11.75 31.16 -13.03
N ILE A 2 -11.79 29.89 -12.66
CA ILE A 2 -10.77 29.30 -11.80
C ILE A 2 -9.50 29.29 -12.68
N GLY A 3 -8.38 29.73 -12.15
CA GLY A 3 -7.14 29.93 -12.89
C GLY A 3 -6.11 30.54 -11.95
N PRO A 4 -4.80 30.45 -12.27
CA PRO A 4 -3.73 30.88 -11.38
C PRO A 4 -3.99 32.32 -10.94
N SER A 5 -3.90 32.58 -9.65
CA SER A 5 -4.14 33.93 -9.14
C SER A 5 -3.11 34.89 -9.74
N PRO A 6 -3.45 36.18 -9.91
CA PRO A 6 -2.50 37.18 -10.40
C PRO A 6 -1.26 37.36 -9.51
N ASP A 7 -1.24 36.76 -8.31
CA ASP A 7 -0.12 36.82 -7.37
C ASP A 7 0.84 35.62 -7.47
N GLY A 8 0.55 34.63 -8.32
CA GLY A 8 1.42 33.49 -8.61
C GLY A 8 1.55 32.50 -7.44
N ARG A 9 0.47 32.31 -6.67
CA ARG A 9 0.42 31.41 -5.52
C ARG A 9 -0.62 30.31 -5.73
N SER A 10 -0.39 29.19 -5.04
CA SER A 10 -1.26 28.00 -5.08
C SER A 10 -2.32 28.05 -3.97
N TYR A 11 -3.47 27.41 -4.17
CA TYR A 11 -4.59 27.38 -3.22
C TYR A 11 -5.25 26.00 -3.14
N LEU A 12 -5.74 25.67 -1.95
CA LEU A 12 -6.63 24.53 -1.70
C LEU A 12 -8.02 25.04 -1.31
N LEU A 13 -9.06 24.50 -1.94
CA LEU A 13 -10.47 24.81 -1.69
C LEU A 13 -11.22 23.50 -1.38
N ASP A 14 -11.37 23.19 -0.10
CA ASP A 14 -12.18 22.05 0.40
C ASP A 14 -13.68 22.33 0.23
N ASN A 15 -14.42 21.35 -0.30
CA ASN A 15 -15.86 21.44 -0.55
C ASN A 15 -16.78 20.96 0.60
N ASN A 16 -16.27 20.82 1.83
CA ASN A 16 -17.10 20.78 3.03
C ASN A 16 -18.09 21.98 3.05
N PRO A 17 -19.34 21.84 3.57
CA PRO A 17 -20.43 22.82 3.41
C PRO A 17 -20.19 24.19 4.08
N ASN A 18 -19.00 24.42 4.63
CA ASN A 18 -18.58 25.67 5.24
C ASN A 18 -17.91 26.65 4.26
N ASN A 19 -17.75 26.30 2.97
CA ASN A 19 -17.36 27.22 1.88
C ASN A 19 -16.16 28.10 2.26
N PHE A 20 -15.08 27.46 2.75
CA PHE A 20 -13.92 28.12 3.30
C PHE A 20 -12.76 28.07 2.30
N ALA A 21 -12.42 29.20 1.70
CA ALA A 21 -11.14 29.36 1.02
C ALA A 21 -10.05 29.50 2.08
N VAL A 22 -9.11 28.57 2.15
CA VAL A 22 -8.03 28.62 3.14
C VAL A 22 -7.06 29.75 2.74
N PRO A 23 -6.82 30.76 3.60
CA PRO A 23 -5.79 31.76 3.34
C PRO A 23 -4.41 31.11 3.34
N VAL A 24 -3.50 31.64 2.51
CA VAL A 24 -2.13 31.20 2.17
C VAL A 24 -1.20 30.82 3.35
N ASP A 25 -1.65 30.98 4.59
CA ASP A 25 -0.86 30.79 5.81
C ASP A 25 -1.22 29.49 6.56
N LEU A 26 -2.11 28.64 6.00
CA LEU A 26 -2.41 27.27 6.50
C LEU A 26 -1.92 26.16 5.56
N LEU A 27 -1.18 26.50 4.50
CA LEU A 27 -0.37 25.56 3.75
C LEU A 27 0.83 25.20 4.65
N THR A 28 0.90 23.97 5.16
CA THR A 28 2.17 23.50 5.72
C THR A 28 3.13 23.28 4.56
N PRO A 29 4.24 24.03 4.45
CA PRO A 29 5.25 23.73 3.48
C PRO A 29 5.81 22.35 3.83
N TYR A 30 5.43 21.32 3.07
CA TYR A 30 6.27 20.13 2.96
C TYR A 30 7.56 20.58 2.25
N PRO A 31 8.72 19.96 2.50
CA PRO A 31 9.94 20.37 1.82
C PRO A 31 9.86 20.28 0.28
N GLU A 32 8.84 19.63 -0.30
CA GLU A 32 8.77 19.28 -1.73
C GLU A 32 7.38 19.36 -2.44
N GLY A 33 6.27 19.90 -1.89
CA GLY A 33 4.99 19.95 -2.63
C GLY A 33 3.72 20.47 -1.91
N LEU A 34 2.59 20.49 -2.63
CA LEU A 34 1.22 20.82 -2.20
C LEU A 34 0.39 19.54 -2.00
N GLN A 35 -0.26 19.37 -0.85
CA GLN A 35 -1.12 18.23 -0.54
C GLN A 35 -2.52 18.70 -0.15
N ALA A 36 -3.53 18.09 -0.76
CA ALA A 36 -4.93 18.21 -0.39
C ALA A 36 -5.24 17.45 0.92
N LEU A 37 -6.43 17.65 1.50
CA LEU A 37 -6.82 16.95 2.73
C LEU A 37 -7.54 15.64 2.34
N ALA A 38 -8.33 15.07 3.26
CA ALA A 38 -9.29 14.04 2.89
C ALA A 38 -10.62 14.69 2.49
N GLY A 39 -11.30 14.08 1.53
CA GLY A 39 -12.52 14.59 0.92
C GLY A 39 -12.28 15.29 -0.41
N ASN A 40 -13.36 15.64 -1.10
CA ASN A 40 -13.30 16.17 -2.45
C ASN A 40 -12.79 17.63 -2.45
N ASP A 41 -11.60 17.83 -2.97
CA ASP A 41 -10.87 19.07 -2.95
C ASP A 41 -10.84 19.77 -4.32
N THR A 42 -10.49 21.05 -4.31
CA THR A 42 -10.09 21.77 -5.51
C THR A 42 -8.73 22.42 -5.26
N VAL A 43 -7.73 21.95 -6.00
CA VAL A 43 -6.34 22.36 -5.87
C VAL A 43 -5.94 23.19 -7.09
N ILE A 44 -5.37 24.37 -6.87
CA ILE A 44 -4.92 25.26 -7.94
C ILE A 44 -3.44 25.55 -7.72
N GLY A 45 -2.60 25.06 -8.61
CA GLY A 45 -1.16 25.33 -8.70
C GLY A 45 -0.84 26.72 -9.24
N SER A 46 0.45 27.05 -9.27
CA SER A 46 0.97 28.36 -9.60
C SER A 46 1.46 28.44 -11.05
N LEU A 47 2.55 29.17 -11.31
CA LEU A 47 3.24 29.24 -12.61
C LEU A 47 4.65 28.64 -12.51
N ASN A 48 4.96 27.94 -11.44
CA ASN A 48 6.25 27.30 -11.19
C ASN A 48 6.07 25.78 -11.12
N PRO A 49 7.12 24.99 -11.43
CA PRO A 49 7.10 23.56 -11.21
C PRO A 49 6.71 23.18 -9.77
N GLU A 50 5.70 22.34 -9.63
CA GLU A 50 5.11 21.91 -8.37
C GLU A 50 4.89 20.40 -8.33
N LEU A 51 4.87 19.84 -7.12
CA LEU A 51 4.33 18.51 -6.83
C LEU A 51 2.98 18.71 -6.16
N ILE A 52 1.90 18.17 -6.73
CA ILE A 52 0.53 18.29 -6.20
C ILE A 52 -0.06 16.89 -6.00
N ASN A 53 -0.71 16.64 -4.86
CA ASN A 53 -1.42 15.40 -4.58
C ASN A 53 -2.82 15.67 -4.01
N GLY A 54 -3.86 15.10 -4.64
CA GLY A 54 -5.27 15.15 -4.22
C GLY A 54 -5.59 14.28 -3.00
N ASN A 55 -4.80 13.23 -2.75
CA ASN A 55 -5.05 12.25 -1.68
C ASN A 55 -6.40 11.53 -1.87
N GLN A 56 -7.38 11.68 -0.97
CA GLN A 56 -8.62 10.92 -1.02
C GLN A 56 -9.78 11.85 -1.33
N GLY A 57 -10.57 11.57 -2.37
CA GLY A 57 -11.70 12.41 -2.73
C GLY A 57 -11.95 12.35 -4.23
N ASP A 58 -13.12 12.83 -4.70
CA ASP A 58 -13.20 13.20 -6.12
C ASP A 58 -12.68 14.65 -6.25
N ASP A 59 -11.40 14.79 -6.56
CA ASP A 59 -10.66 16.06 -6.52
C ASP A 59 -10.65 16.77 -7.87
N ASN A 60 -10.41 18.08 -7.84
CA ASN A 60 -10.19 18.89 -9.03
C ASN A 60 -8.82 19.57 -8.93
N ILE A 61 -7.83 19.08 -9.67
CA ILE A 61 -6.46 19.55 -9.61
C ILE A 61 -6.15 20.35 -10.88
N PHE A 62 -5.69 21.58 -10.70
CA PHE A 62 -5.25 22.46 -11.79
C PHE A 62 -3.77 22.78 -11.61
N GLY A 63 -2.86 22.19 -12.40
CA GLY A 63 -1.40 22.35 -12.25
C GLY A 63 -0.91 23.79 -12.44
N GLY A 64 -1.54 24.50 -13.39
CA GLY A 64 -1.29 25.92 -13.62
C GLY A 64 -0.22 26.14 -14.68
N GLY A 65 1.03 26.34 -14.29
CA GLY A 65 2.11 26.37 -15.25
C GLY A 65 3.41 25.94 -14.61
N GLY A 66 4.33 25.37 -15.37
CA GLY A 66 5.54 24.80 -14.79
C GLY A 66 5.92 23.52 -15.52
N SER A 67 6.65 22.64 -14.86
CA SER A 67 6.70 21.23 -15.24
C SER A 67 6.35 20.50 -13.97
N ASP A 68 5.08 20.18 -13.82
CA ASP A 68 4.47 19.75 -12.60
C ASP A 68 4.48 18.22 -12.48
N THR A 69 4.36 17.74 -11.25
CA THR A 69 4.04 16.36 -10.95
C THR A 69 2.72 16.34 -10.22
N LEU A 70 1.68 15.78 -10.85
CA LEU A 70 0.31 15.81 -10.35
C LEU A 70 -0.17 14.39 -10.04
N ARG A 71 -0.81 14.22 -8.90
CA ARG A 71 -1.41 12.95 -8.45
C ARG A 71 -2.87 13.18 -8.07
N GLY A 72 -3.79 12.47 -8.70
CA GLY A 72 -5.21 12.44 -8.34
C GLY A 72 -5.37 11.85 -6.94
N GLY A 73 -4.95 10.60 -6.80
CA GLY A 73 -4.96 9.89 -5.53
C GLY A 73 -6.03 8.80 -5.55
N ARG A 74 -7.08 8.91 -4.73
CA ARG A 74 -8.14 7.91 -4.63
C ARG A 74 -9.50 8.51 -4.95
N ASN A 75 -10.29 7.72 -5.67
CA ASN A 75 -11.59 8.03 -6.25
C ASN A 75 -11.45 8.79 -7.57
N ASN A 76 -12.53 9.41 -8.07
CA ASN A 76 -12.57 9.84 -9.46
C ASN A 76 -12.14 11.31 -9.54
N ASP A 77 -10.94 11.54 -10.04
CA ASP A 77 -10.32 12.86 -10.06
C ASP A 77 -10.45 13.54 -11.42
N LEU A 78 -10.47 14.88 -11.37
CA LEU A 78 -10.30 15.74 -12.53
C LEU A 78 -8.94 16.43 -12.43
N ILE A 79 -8.04 16.13 -13.36
CA ILE A 79 -6.71 16.76 -13.41
C ILE A 79 -6.55 17.55 -14.71
N GLU A 80 -6.27 18.85 -14.60
CA GLU A 80 -5.89 19.74 -15.70
C GLU A 80 -4.47 20.27 -15.47
N ALA A 81 -3.47 19.75 -16.17
CA ALA A 81 -2.07 20.13 -15.96
C ALA A 81 -1.73 21.53 -16.50
N ASN A 82 -2.52 22.03 -17.45
CA ASN A 82 -2.43 23.36 -18.05
C ASN A 82 -1.17 23.62 -18.91
N GLN A 83 -0.10 24.20 -18.36
CA GLN A 83 1.06 24.63 -19.15
C GLN A 83 2.31 23.94 -18.63
N GLY A 84 2.93 23.08 -19.42
CA GLY A 84 4.13 22.43 -18.93
C GLY A 84 4.59 21.25 -19.73
N ASN A 85 5.67 20.64 -19.27
CA ASN A 85 5.90 19.25 -19.61
C ASN A 85 5.66 18.53 -18.29
N ASP A 86 4.47 18.01 -18.11
CA ASP A 86 3.95 17.58 -16.83
C ASP A 86 4.03 16.06 -16.71
N THR A 87 4.11 15.57 -15.48
CA THR A 87 3.99 14.15 -15.15
C THR A 87 2.75 13.97 -14.31
N ILE A 88 1.80 13.18 -14.81
CA ILE A 88 0.46 13.08 -14.24
C ILE A 88 0.15 11.62 -13.93
N PHE A 89 -0.36 11.39 -12.73
CA PHE A 89 -0.86 10.09 -12.27
C PHE A 89 -2.32 10.28 -11.82
N GLY A 90 -3.26 9.53 -12.39
CA GLY A 90 -4.62 9.45 -11.85
C GLY A 90 -4.66 8.67 -10.53
N ASP A 91 -3.84 7.62 -10.46
CA ASP A 91 -3.70 6.70 -9.33
C ASP A 91 -4.90 5.72 -9.22
N LEU A 92 -5.85 5.88 -8.30
CA LEU A 92 -6.97 4.94 -8.12
C LEU A 92 -8.33 5.60 -8.40
N GLY A 93 -9.06 5.16 -9.42
CA GLY A 93 -10.44 5.60 -9.68
C GLY A 93 -10.70 5.82 -11.16
N ASN A 94 -11.90 6.26 -11.54
CA ASN A 94 -12.18 6.57 -12.95
C ASN A 94 -11.86 8.04 -13.21
N ASP A 95 -10.63 8.31 -13.57
CA ASP A 95 -10.09 9.66 -13.64
C ASP A 95 -10.33 10.32 -14.99
N THR A 96 -10.35 11.65 -14.98
CA THR A 96 -10.34 12.47 -16.19
C THR A 96 -9.13 13.39 -16.17
N ILE A 97 -8.18 13.14 -17.08
CA ILE A 97 -6.88 13.80 -17.10
C ILE A 97 -6.67 14.55 -18.41
N PHE A 98 -6.27 15.81 -18.29
CA PHE A 98 -5.87 16.69 -19.38
C PHE A 98 -4.41 17.14 -19.17
N GLY A 99 -3.50 16.76 -20.07
CA GLY A 99 -2.11 17.26 -20.11
C GLY A 99 -2.02 18.71 -20.59
N ASP A 100 -2.95 19.11 -21.47
CA ASP A 100 -3.06 20.45 -22.03
C ASP A 100 -1.86 20.88 -22.91
N LEU A 101 -1.02 21.82 -22.48
CA LEU A 101 0.04 22.40 -23.32
C LEU A 101 1.43 21.90 -22.92
N GLY A 102 2.07 21.16 -23.82
CA GLY A 102 3.48 20.78 -23.82
C GLY A 102 3.65 19.26 -23.90
N ASN A 103 4.82 18.72 -23.58
CA ASN A 103 5.07 17.29 -23.79
C ASN A 103 4.87 16.55 -22.46
N ASP A 104 3.71 15.92 -22.31
CA ASP A 104 3.27 15.38 -21.04
C ASP A 104 3.50 13.88 -20.96
N THR A 105 3.60 13.39 -19.73
CA THR A 105 3.62 11.97 -19.41
C THR A 105 2.43 11.67 -18.50
N ILE A 106 1.50 10.86 -19.00
CA ILE A 106 0.22 10.60 -18.36
C ILE A 106 0.08 9.11 -18.07
N PHE A 107 -0.20 8.80 -16.81
CA PHE A 107 -0.54 7.48 -16.31
C PHE A 107 -1.96 7.55 -15.72
N GLY A 108 -2.89 6.78 -16.29
CA GLY A 108 -4.27 6.70 -15.80
C GLY A 108 -4.33 6.10 -14.41
N GLY A 109 -3.80 4.88 -14.27
CA GLY A 109 -3.74 4.21 -12.98
C GLY A 109 -4.66 3.00 -12.98
N LYS A 110 -5.57 2.89 -12.01
CA LYS A 110 -6.54 1.78 -11.92
C LYS A 110 -7.95 2.27 -12.19
N GLU A 111 -8.76 1.38 -12.77
CA GLU A 111 -10.14 1.61 -13.22
C GLU A 111 -10.20 2.28 -14.60
N ASN A 112 -11.33 2.86 -15.02
CA ASN A 112 -11.50 3.26 -16.43
C ASN A 112 -11.33 4.77 -16.59
N ASP A 113 -10.23 5.16 -17.20
CA ASP A 113 -9.82 6.56 -17.27
C ASP A 113 -10.13 7.22 -18.62
N ILE A 114 -10.17 8.54 -18.60
CA ILE A 114 -10.23 9.39 -19.79
C ILE A 114 -8.98 10.26 -19.81
N LEU A 115 -8.05 9.95 -20.71
CA LEU A 115 -6.75 10.60 -20.80
C LEU A 115 -6.62 11.40 -22.10
N LEU A 116 -6.30 12.69 -21.97
CA LEU A 116 -6.06 13.59 -23.09
C LEU A 116 -4.66 14.22 -22.96
N GLY A 117 -3.77 13.93 -23.90
CA GLY A 117 -2.42 14.52 -23.99
C GLY A 117 -2.49 16.03 -24.20
N GLY A 118 -2.96 16.45 -25.37
CA GLY A 118 -3.19 17.87 -25.67
C GLY A 118 -2.30 18.34 -26.81
N ASP A 119 -1.65 19.50 -26.67
CA ASP A 119 -0.68 20.00 -27.64
C ASP A 119 0.73 19.59 -27.21
N GLY A 120 1.37 18.65 -27.88
CA GLY A 120 2.52 18.01 -27.26
C GLY A 120 3.28 17.03 -28.12
N ASN A 121 4.19 16.29 -27.51
CA ASN A 121 4.51 14.94 -27.97
C ASN A 121 4.37 14.11 -26.72
N ASP A 122 3.20 13.53 -26.55
CA ASP A 122 2.78 13.02 -25.25
C ASP A 122 3.05 11.53 -25.13
N LEU A 123 3.31 11.09 -23.90
CA LEU A 123 3.39 9.68 -23.55
C LEU A 123 2.19 9.33 -22.68
N ILE A 124 1.32 8.46 -23.18
CA ILE A 124 0.03 8.17 -22.53
C ILE A 124 -0.08 6.67 -22.26
N SER A 125 -0.26 6.29 -21.00
CA SER A 125 -0.56 4.94 -20.54
C SER A 125 -1.87 4.96 -19.76
N GLY A 126 -2.84 4.13 -20.15
CA GLY A 126 -4.05 3.90 -19.36
C GLY A 126 -3.79 3.06 -18.10
N ASP A 127 -2.76 2.22 -18.13
CA ASP A 127 -2.43 1.23 -17.10
C ASP A 127 -3.53 0.15 -16.91
N LEU A 128 -4.21 0.11 -15.77
CA LEU A 128 -5.14 -0.96 -15.39
C LEU A 128 -6.58 -0.50 -15.59
N GLY A 129 -7.13 -0.71 -16.78
CA GLY A 129 -8.46 -0.17 -17.04
C GLY A 129 -9.04 -0.57 -18.36
N ILE A 130 -10.19 0.04 -18.67
CA ILE A 130 -10.64 0.25 -20.04
C ILE A 130 -10.53 1.74 -20.30
N ASP A 131 -9.37 2.14 -20.79
CA ASP A 131 -9.05 3.55 -20.82
C ASP A 131 -9.36 4.15 -22.18
N THR A 132 -9.73 5.43 -22.17
CA THR A 132 -9.95 6.21 -23.39
C THR A 132 -8.80 7.17 -23.56
N LEU A 133 -7.93 6.89 -24.53
CA LEU A 133 -6.68 7.61 -24.77
C LEU A 133 -6.82 8.53 -25.98
N THR A 134 -6.47 9.80 -25.82
CA THR A 134 -6.49 10.81 -26.89
C THR A 134 -5.16 11.55 -26.86
N GLY A 135 -4.39 11.50 -27.95
CA GLY A 135 -3.06 12.14 -28.03
C GLY A 135 -3.17 13.64 -28.21
N GLY A 136 -4.03 14.08 -29.12
CA GLY A 136 -4.18 15.49 -29.48
C GLY A 136 -3.27 15.86 -30.65
N THR A 137 -2.51 16.96 -30.52
CA THR A 137 -1.64 17.45 -31.57
C THR A 137 -0.18 17.10 -31.28
N GLY A 138 0.48 16.50 -32.27
CA GLY A 138 1.92 16.32 -32.29
C GLY A 138 2.29 14.87 -32.56
N ASN A 139 3.38 14.36 -31.98
CA ASN A 139 3.82 12.99 -32.20
C ASN A 139 3.68 12.19 -30.91
N ASP A 140 2.52 11.59 -30.71
CA ASP A 140 2.18 10.98 -29.43
C ASP A 140 2.55 9.50 -29.40
N THR A 141 2.77 8.98 -28.20
CA THR A 141 3.09 7.58 -27.96
C THR A 141 2.09 7.00 -26.97
N PHE A 142 1.26 6.08 -27.46
CA PHE A 142 0.33 5.31 -26.63
C PHE A 142 1.01 4.03 -26.16
N VAL A 143 1.11 3.85 -24.84
CA VAL A 143 1.72 2.67 -24.24
C VAL A 143 0.63 1.65 -23.94
N LEU A 144 0.75 0.47 -24.52
CA LEU A 144 -0.19 -0.62 -24.28
C LEU A 144 0.33 -1.56 -23.21
N ARG A 145 -0.60 -2.22 -22.54
CA ARG A 145 -0.34 -3.30 -21.58
C ARG A 145 -0.86 -4.64 -22.13
N ASP A 146 -0.22 -5.73 -21.73
CA ASP A 146 -0.77 -7.09 -21.90
C ASP A 146 -1.52 -7.46 -20.62
N SER A 147 -2.83 -7.64 -20.69
CA SER A 147 -3.64 -8.17 -19.59
C SER A 147 -3.81 -9.67 -19.78
N GLU A 148 -3.67 -10.48 -18.72
CA GLU A 148 -3.83 -11.94 -18.82
C GLU A 148 -5.31 -12.39 -19.00
N ASP A 149 -6.27 -11.48 -18.80
CA ASP A 149 -7.72 -11.80 -18.71
C ASP A 149 -8.60 -11.38 -19.93
N ASN A 150 -8.04 -10.71 -20.93
CA ASN A 150 -8.76 -9.96 -21.98
C ASN A 150 -9.09 -10.77 -23.26
N ASN A 151 -9.81 -11.88 -23.11
CA ASN A 151 -10.45 -12.56 -24.24
C ASN A 151 -11.69 -11.80 -24.82
N ASN A 152 -12.02 -10.61 -24.29
CA ASN A 152 -13.18 -9.81 -24.70
C ASN A 152 -12.78 -8.44 -25.27
N LEU A 153 -13.54 -7.98 -26.27
CA LEU A 153 -13.41 -6.67 -26.92
C LEU A 153 -13.73 -5.48 -26.00
N ASP A 154 -14.41 -5.75 -24.88
CA ASP A 154 -14.90 -4.75 -23.93
C ASP A 154 -13.88 -4.40 -22.84
N THR A 155 -12.68 -4.99 -22.83
CA THR A 155 -11.68 -4.85 -21.75
C THR A 155 -10.33 -4.26 -22.22
N ALA A 156 -10.31 -3.55 -23.37
CA ALA A 156 -9.08 -3.04 -23.96
C ALA A 156 -9.17 -1.54 -24.20
N ASP A 157 -8.04 -0.86 -24.04
CA ASP A 157 -7.95 0.59 -24.19
C ASP A 157 -8.35 1.02 -25.60
N ILE A 158 -8.93 2.21 -25.65
CA ILE A 158 -9.46 2.83 -26.85
C ILE A 158 -8.58 4.03 -27.18
N ILE A 159 -7.82 3.93 -28.25
CA ILE A 159 -7.09 5.07 -28.81
C ILE A 159 -8.03 5.79 -29.79
N ASN A 160 -8.40 7.03 -29.46
CA ASN A 160 -9.47 7.77 -30.13
C ASN A 160 -9.05 8.51 -31.40
N ASP A 161 -7.83 9.02 -31.48
CA ASP A 161 -7.42 10.00 -32.50
C ASP A 161 -6.09 9.69 -33.19
N PHE A 162 -5.66 8.42 -33.14
CA PHE A 162 -4.37 7.98 -33.67
C PHE A 162 -4.09 8.47 -35.11
N ASN A 163 -3.03 9.23 -35.25
CA ASN A 163 -2.54 9.75 -36.52
C ASN A 163 -1.32 8.94 -37.02
N PRO A 164 -1.47 8.08 -38.05
CA PRO A 164 -0.39 7.24 -38.53
C PRO A 164 0.80 8.00 -39.14
N SER A 165 0.66 9.31 -39.38
CA SER A 165 1.76 10.15 -39.85
C SER A 165 2.76 10.46 -38.74
N PHE A 166 2.29 10.60 -37.49
CA PHE A 166 3.03 11.19 -36.38
C PHE A 166 3.10 10.29 -35.15
N ASP A 167 2.02 9.57 -34.86
CA ASP A 167 1.86 8.87 -33.59
C ASP A 167 2.41 7.45 -33.61
N ARG A 168 2.65 6.91 -32.43
CA ARG A 168 3.22 5.59 -32.25
C ARG A 168 2.46 4.82 -31.17
N ILE A 169 2.55 3.50 -31.25
CA ILE A 169 1.97 2.61 -30.25
C ILE A 169 3.10 1.73 -29.72
N GLN A 170 3.37 1.82 -28.43
CA GLN A 170 4.34 0.99 -27.76
C GLN A 170 3.70 -0.32 -27.32
N ILE A 171 4.27 -1.42 -27.81
CA ILE A 171 3.85 -2.78 -27.47
C ILE A 171 4.56 -3.23 -26.19
N PRO A 172 3.88 -3.98 -25.30
CA PRO A 172 4.48 -4.56 -24.09
C PRO A 172 5.82 -5.26 -24.37
N ALA A 173 6.82 -5.04 -23.51
CA ALA A 173 8.18 -5.50 -23.73
C ALA A 173 8.33 -7.03 -23.79
N ASN A 174 7.37 -7.77 -23.24
CA ASN A 174 7.28 -9.23 -23.31
C ASN A 174 6.77 -9.75 -24.65
N LEU A 175 6.28 -8.89 -25.55
CA LEU A 175 5.72 -9.26 -26.85
C LEU A 175 6.63 -8.82 -28.00
N THR A 176 6.67 -9.64 -29.04
CA THR A 176 7.40 -9.38 -30.27
C THR A 176 6.44 -9.17 -31.44
N GLU A 177 6.96 -8.73 -32.59
CA GLU A 177 6.18 -8.60 -33.82
C GLU A 177 5.45 -9.89 -34.20
N ASN A 178 6.04 -11.06 -33.89
CA ASN A 178 5.42 -12.36 -34.15
C ASN A 178 4.23 -12.66 -33.25
N ASP A 179 4.06 -11.92 -32.16
CA ASP A 179 2.98 -12.09 -31.20
C ASP A 179 1.80 -11.18 -31.52
N ILE A 180 1.95 -10.19 -32.42
CA ILE A 180 0.89 -9.19 -32.69
C ILE A 180 0.05 -9.52 -33.92
N LEU A 181 -1.27 -9.53 -33.73
CA LEU A 181 -2.29 -9.67 -34.75
C LEU A 181 -3.11 -8.39 -34.85
N LEU A 182 -2.97 -7.69 -35.98
CA LEU A 182 -3.82 -6.56 -36.34
C LEU A 182 -5.04 -7.06 -37.12
N ARG A 183 -6.24 -6.67 -36.70
CA ARG A 183 -7.50 -7.03 -37.37
C ARG A 183 -8.39 -5.81 -37.56
N GLU A 184 -8.92 -5.66 -38.75
CA GLU A 184 -9.99 -4.70 -39.02
C GLU A 184 -11.30 -5.17 -38.37
N ASP A 185 -11.95 -4.27 -37.64
CA ASP A 185 -13.32 -4.44 -37.17
C ASP A 185 -14.30 -3.82 -38.17
N LEU A 186 -14.74 -4.64 -39.14
CA LEU A 186 -15.56 -4.20 -40.28
C LEU A 186 -16.82 -3.37 -39.93
N PRO A 187 -17.55 -3.61 -38.81
CA PRO A 187 -18.70 -2.80 -38.44
C PRO A 187 -18.35 -1.36 -38.01
N THR A 188 -17.19 -1.15 -37.38
CA THR A 188 -16.78 0.14 -36.79
C THR A 188 -15.79 0.88 -37.68
N GLY A 189 -15.00 0.14 -38.48
CA GLY A 189 -13.88 0.70 -39.24
C GLY A 189 -12.61 0.87 -38.40
N ASP A 190 -12.57 0.28 -37.20
CA ASP A 190 -11.46 0.35 -36.27
C ASP A 190 -10.41 -0.75 -36.55
N THR A 191 -9.20 -0.59 -36.01
CA THR A 191 -8.22 -1.67 -35.93
C THR A 191 -8.15 -2.21 -34.50
N LEU A 192 -8.20 -3.53 -34.38
CA LEU A 192 -7.99 -4.29 -33.16
C LEU A 192 -6.55 -4.79 -33.12
N ILE A 193 -5.84 -4.53 -32.03
CA ILE A 193 -4.50 -5.04 -31.75
C ILE A 193 -4.64 -6.21 -30.78
N GLN A 194 -4.27 -7.41 -31.21
CA GLN A 194 -4.40 -8.63 -30.42
C GLN A 194 -3.08 -9.36 -30.23
N ASN A 195 -2.91 -10.03 -29.11
CA ASN A 195 -1.89 -11.05 -28.94
C ASN A 195 -2.34 -12.36 -29.59
N ARG A 196 -1.50 -12.92 -30.44
CA ARG A 196 -1.73 -14.16 -31.19
C ARG A 196 -1.75 -15.39 -30.30
N THR A 197 -1.02 -15.36 -29.19
CA THR A 197 -0.73 -16.55 -28.39
C THR A 197 -1.89 -16.89 -27.46
N ASN A 198 -2.39 -15.91 -26.73
CA ASN A 198 -3.50 -16.07 -25.79
C ASN A 198 -4.84 -15.52 -26.34
N GLY A 199 -4.81 -14.70 -27.39
CA GLY A 199 -6.00 -14.04 -27.94
C GLY A 199 -6.33 -12.70 -27.28
N SER A 200 -5.46 -12.21 -26.39
CA SER A 200 -5.63 -10.98 -25.63
C SER A 200 -5.89 -9.77 -26.53
N MET A 201 -6.85 -8.92 -26.18
CA MET A 201 -7.02 -7.62 -26.84
C MET A 201 -6.15 -6.56 -26.14
N LEU A 202 -5.17 -6.03 -26.86
CA LEU A 202 -4.26 -5.01 -26.32
C LEU A 202 -4.84 -3.60 -26.48
N ALA A 203 -5.47 -3.31 -27.62
CA ALA A 203 -6.11 -2.02 -27.86
C ALA A 203 -7.10 -2.05 -29.02
N ARG A 204 -8.00 -1.08 -29.03
CA ARG A 204 -8.81 -0.68 -30.18
C ARG A 204 -8.38 0.70 -30.64
N VAL A 205 -8.00 0.83 -31.90
CA VAL A 205 -7.61 2.09 -32.52
C VAL A 205 -8.72 2.55 -33.44
N ARG A 206 -9.37 3.66 -33.07
CA ARG A 206 -10.56 4.14 -33.77
C ARG A 206 -10.23 4.70 -35.15
N GLU A 207 -11.19 4.55 -36.06
CA GLU A 207 -11.19 5.17 -37.39
C GLU A 207 -9.99 4.80 -38.31
N ILE A 208 -9.19 3.80 -37.93
CA ILE A 208 -8.15 3.24 -38.80
C ILE A 208 -8.55 1.84 -39.26
N SER A 209 -9.08 1.72 -40.47
CA SER A 209 -9.47 0.43 -41.06
C SER A 209 -8.31 -0.28 -41.78
N ASN A 210 -7.36 0.48 -42.32
CA ASN A 210 -6.20 -0.08 -43.02
C ASN A 210 -5.07 -0.40 -42.02
N THR A 211 -5.00 -1.66 -41.58
CA THR A 211 -4.03 -2.15 -40.59
C THR A 211 -2.56 -1.91 -40.97
N ASN A 212 -2.22 -1.80 -42.26
CA ASN A 212 -0.85 -1.49 -42.71
C ASN A 212 -0.37 -0.10 -42.25
N LEU A 213 -1.30 0.80 -41.93
CA LEU A 213 -1.00 2.13 -41.40
C LEU A 213 -0.51 2.05 -39.94
N LEU A 214 -0.89 1.02 -39.19
CA LEU A 214 -0.45 0.80 -37.80
C LEU A 214 0.81 -0.05 -37.74
N GLU A 215 0.96 -1.04 -38.62
CA GLU A 215 2.07 -2.00 -38.57
C GLU A 215 3.45 -1.31 -38.51
N ASN A 216 3.64 -0.23 -39.26
CA ASN A 216 4.90 0.53 -39.28
C ASN A 216 5.04 1.57 -38.14
N ARG A 217 4.04 1.66 -37.27
CA ARG A 217 3.95 2.61 -36.16
C ARG A 217 4.01 1.92 -34.79
N LEU A 218 3.96 0.59 -34.79
CA LEU A 218 4.22 -0.22 -33.61
C LEU A 218 5.69 -0.14 -33.24
N ILE A 219 5.93 0.06 -31.95
CA ILE A 219 7.26 0.07 -31.35
C ILE A 219 7.40 -1.23 -30.54
N PHE A 220 8.50 -1.97 -30.78
CA PHE A 220 8.82 -3.21 -30.09
C PHE A 220 10.15 -3.09 -29.34
N GLY A 221 10.18 -3.57 -28.11
CA GLY A 221 11.32 -3.44 -27.19
C GLY A 221 11.49 -2.03 -26.62
N ASP A 222 12.38 -1.88 -25.64
CA ASP A 222 12.73 -0.60 -25.01
C ASP A 222 13.32 0.37 -26.04
N THR A 223 12.47 1.15 -26.68
CA THR A 223 12.88 2.23 -27.58
C THR A 223 12.26 3.57 -27.21
N ALA A 224 11.42 3.60 -26.17
CA ALA A 224 11.44 4.74 -25.26
C ALA A 224 12.75 4.65 -24.47
N ASN A 225 13.54 5.73 -24.49
CA ASN A 225 14.42 5.99 -23.36
C ASN A 225 13.52 6.25 -22.14
N THR A 226 12.94 5.20 -21.55
CA THR A 226 12.75 5.13 -20.10
C THR A 226 14.09 4.68 -19.51
N ASN A 227 15.15 5.44 -19.82
CA ASN A 227 16.12 5.63 -18.76
C ASN A 227 15.30 6.34 -17.68
N GLU A 228 15.00 5.63 -16.61
CA GLU A 228 15.11 6.26 -15.30
C GLU A 228 16.25 7.28 -15.39
N LEU A 229 15.98 8.52 -14.96
CA LEU A 229 16.88 9.39 -14.18
C LEU A 229 16.68 10.86 -14.60
N PRO A 230 16.50 11.81 -13.65
CA PRO A 230 16.68 11.70 -12.21
C PRO A 230 15.39 12.07 -11.44
N GLN A 231 14.80 11.10 -10.73
CA GLN A 231 14.25 11.42 -9.42
C GLN A 231 15.39 12.10 -8.66
N THR A 232 15.26 13.40 -8.37
CA THR A 232 16.34 14.17 -7.74
C THR A 232 16.42 13.90 -6.24
N ALA A 233 16.53 12.62 -5.87
CA ALA A 233 17.29 12.05 -4.75
C ALA A 233 16.84 10.59 -4.58
N SER A 234 17.57 9.67 -5.21
CA SER A 234 17.63 8.22 -4.93
C SER A 234 16.42 7.58 -4.21
N SER A 235 15.50 7.02 -4.98
CA SER A 235 14.86 5.72 -4.65
C SER A 235 14.42 5.06 -5.95
N ILE A 236 14.97 3.89 -6.26
CA ILE A 236 14.38 3.00 -7.24
C ILE A 236 13.02 2.62 -6.65
N THR A 237 11.91 3.12 -7.21
CA THR A 237 10.59 2.67 -6.76
C THR A 237 10.49 1.18 -7.12
N PRO A 238 10.24 0.27 -6.15
CA PRO A 238 10.28 -1.16 -6.45
C PRO A 238 9.19 -1.53 -7.46
N THR A 239 9.56 -2.27 -8.51
CA THR A 239 8.57 -2.83 -9.43
C THR A 239 7.83 -3.96 -8.75
N PHE A 240 6.50 -3.94 -8.80
CA PHE A 240 5.66 -5.00 -8.27
C PHE A 240 6.01 -6.36 -8.88
N ASN A 241 6.19 -7.37 -8.04
CA ASN A 241 6.41 -8.76 -8.41
C ASN A 241 5.25 -9.63 -7.94
N ASN A 242 4.76 -10.52 -8.80
CA ASN A 242 3.60 -11.36 -8.47
C ASN A 242 3.84 -12.38 -7.35
N ILE A 243 5.10 -12.63 -6.95
CA ILE A 243 5.45 -13.53 -5.84
C ILE A 243 5.59 -12.75 -4.54
N TYR A 244 6.45 -11.72 -4.53
CA TYR A 244 6.86 -11.02 -3.31
C TYR A 244 6.41 -9.55 -3.23
N GLY A 245 5.55 -9.10 -4.15
CA GLY A 245 5.09 -7.72 -4.22
C GLY A 245 6.25 -6.75 -4.43
N TYR A 246 6.33 -5.72 -3.59
CA TYR A 246 7.36 -4.67 -3.67
C TYR A 246 8.71 -5.07 -3.06
N GLY A 247 8.78 -6.21 -2.37
CA GLY A 247 10.03 -6.74 -1.79
C GLY A 247 10.05 -6.72 -0.27
N LEU A 248 11.26 -6.85 0.29
CA LEU A 248 11.47 -6.95 1.74
C LEU A 248 11.28 -5.59 2.42
N VAL A 249 10.46 -5.53 3.47
CA VAL A 249 10.29 -4.30 4.27
C VAL A 249 11.64 -3.81 4.85
N ASP A 250 11.95 -2.52 4.69
CA ASP A 250 13.16 -1.88 5.21
C ASP A 250 12.77 -0.73 6.17
N ALA A 251 12.86 -1.00 7.47
CA ALA A 251 12.47 -0.05 8.51
C ALA A 251 13.33 1.22 8.49
N SER A 252 14.62 1.09 8.18
CA SER A 252 15.56 2.20 8.11
C SER A 252 15.19 3.17 6.99
N ALA A 253 14.94 2.64 5.79
CA ALA A 253 14.52 3.44 4.65
C ALA A 253 13.12 4.04 4.86
N ALA A 254 12.18 3.27 5.38
CA ALA A 254 10.80 3.71 5.61
C ALA A 254 10.71 4.85 6.63
N VAL A 255 11.33 4.68 7.81
CA VAL A 255 11.29 5.70 8.87
C VAL A 255 12.09 6.94 8.47
N ALA A 256 13.19 6.78 7.74
CA ALA A 256 13.93 7.91 7.20
C ALA A 256 13.09 8.71 6.19
N ARG A 257 12.39 8.03 5.28
CA ARG A 257 11.49 8.66 4.30
C ARG A 257 10.38 9.46 4.99
N ALA A 258 9.78 8.90 6.05
CA ALA A 258 8.72 9.54 6.83
C ALA A 258 9.11 10.91 7.42
N ILE A 259 10.40 11.15 7.64
CA ILE A 259 10.95 12.41 8.16
C ILE A 259 11.74 13.21 7.12
N GLY A 260 11.64 12.86 5.83
CA GLY A 260 12.35 13.53 4.74
C GLY A 260 13.87 13.34 4.76
N ALA A 261 14.34 12.20 5.27
CA ALA A 261 15.77 11.85 5.33
C ALA A 261 16.09 10.67 4.38
N GLY A 262 17.38 10.51 4.06
CA GLY A 262 17.89 9.30 3.41
C GLY A 262 18.05 8.15 4.41
N PRO A 263 18.13 6.89 3.93
CA PRO A 263 18.21 5.70 4.80
C PRO A 263 19.28 5.83 5.88
N PHE A 264 18.97 5.34 7.09
CA PHE A 264 19.89 5.46 8.22
C PHE A 264 21.15 4.60 8.04
N PRO A 265 22.30 5.03 8.60
CA PRO A 265 23.54 4.25 8.52
C PRO A 265 23.39 2.88 9.19
N ASP A 266 23.93 1.84 8.56
CA ASP A 266 23.93 0.48 9.11
C ASP A 266 24.59 0.45 10.50
N VAL A 267 24.04 -0.38 11.39
CA VAL A 267 24.59 -0.62 12.73
C VAL A 267 25.00 -2.10 12.88
N PRO A 268 25.78 -2.47 13.92
CA PRO A 268 26.09 -3.87 14.14
C PRO A 268 24.84 -4.70 14.43
N ASP A 269 24.68 -5.81 13.71
CA ASP A 269 23.62 -6.79 13.91
C ASP A 269 23.48 -7.19 15.38
N VAL A 270 22.24 -7.31 15.84
CA VAL A 270 21.89 -7.95 17.12
C VAL A 270 22.29 -9.42 17.08
N GLY A 271 22.07 -10.07 15.92
CA GLY A 271 22.46 -11.44 15.66
C GLY A 271 21.69 -12.48 16.49
N GLY A 272 22.24 -13.70 16.53
CA GLY A 272 21.62 -14.81 17.28
C GLY A 272 20.32 -15.31 16.63
N ASN A 273 19.30 -15.52 17.46
CA ASN A 273 17.99 -16.04 17.02
C ASN A 273 17.04 -14.95 16.52
N GLN A 274 17.36 -13.67 16.72
CA GLN A 274 16.50 -12.54 16.31
C GLN A 274 16.95 -11.92 14.98
N TRP A 275 17.26 -12.77 14.01
CA TRP A 275 17.76 -12.36 12.71
C TRP A 275 16.77 -11.48 11.92
N GLY A 276 15.48 -11.60 12.21
CA GLY A 276 14.45 -10.77 11.60
C GLY A 276 14.62 -9.28 11.88
N LEU A 277 15.12 -8.92 13.07
CA LEU A 277 15.41 -7.53 13.44
C LEU A 277 16.46 -6.91 12.52
N ASP A 278 17.52 -7.67 12.27
CA ASP A 278 18.64 -7.24 11.42
C ASP A 278 18.20 -7.18 9.95
N LEU A 279 17.41 -8.17 9.50
CA LEU A 279 16.98 -8.24 8.10
C LEU A 279 16.07 -7.06 7.71
N VAL A 280 15.22 -6.58 8.61
CA VAL A 280 14.37 -5.39 8.37
C VAL A 280 15.01 -4.08 8.81
N LYS A 281 16.25 -4.10 9.30
CA LYS A 281 16.99 -2.91 9.78
C LYS A 281 16.31 -2.12 10.91
N ALA A 282 15.69 -2.83 11.86
CA ALA A 282 15.13 -2.18 13.06
C ALA A 282 16.19 -1.53 13.97
N PRO A 283 17.38 -2.14 14.19
CA PRO A 283 18.43 -1.55 15.03
C PRO A 283 18.90 -0.17 14.57
N GLU A 284 18.94 0.08 13.26
CA GLU A 284 19.29 1.36 12.64
C GLU A 284 18.32 2.46 13.07
N VAL A 285 17.03 2.13 13.11
CA VAL A 285 15.94 3.02 13.52
C VAL A 285 16.02 3.34 15.02
N TRP A 286 16.26 2.33 15.85
CA TRP A 286 16.43 2.53 17.30
C TRP A 286 17.62 3.43 17.63
N ASN A 287 18.68 3.37 16.83
CA ASN A 287 19.85 4.24 16.97
C ASN A 287 19.53 5.72 16.65
N GLN A 288 18.42 6.00 15.94
CA GLN A 288 17.88 7.35 15.77
C GLN A 288 16.92 7.78 16.89
N GLY A 289 16.57 6.86 17.80
CA GLY A 289 15.71 7.14 18.96
C GLY A 289 14.24 6.80 18.75
N PHE A 290 13.85 6.28 17.59
CA PHE A 290 12.48 5.79 17.35
C PHE A 290 12.36 4.33 17.82
N GLN A 291 11.42 4.06 18.72
CA GLN A 291 11.19 2.75 19.33
C GLN A 291 9.69 2.41 19.46
N GLY A 292 8.79 3.21 18.88
CA GLY A 292 7.34 3.05 18.97
C GLY A 292 6.68 3.82 20.12
N ASP A 293 7.35 4.84 20.69
CA ASP A 293 6.80 5.58 21.83
C ASP A 293 5.47 6.26 21.48
N GLY A 294 4.46 6.04 22.35
CA GLY A 294 3.15 6.67 22.22
C GLY A 294 2.23 6.01 21.19
N ILE A 295 2.65 4.90 20.57
CA ILE A 295 1.87 4.18 19.56
C ILE A 295 1.19 2.96 20.18
N VAL A 296 -0.07 2.75 19.84
CA VAL A 296 -0.84 1.56 20.23
C VAL A 296 -1.01 0.62 19.04
N VAL A 297 -0.58 -0.63 19.17
CA VAL A 297 -0.75 -1.67 18.16
C VAL A 297 -1.75 -2.70 18.68
N ALA A 298 -2.90 -2.80 18.02
CA ALA A 298 -3.89 -3.83 18.29
C ALA A 298 -3.44 -5.16 17.67
N VAL A 299 -3.42 -6.21 18.49
CA VAL A 299 -3.14 -7.58 18.08
C VAL A 299 -4.45 -8.35 18.14
N ILE A 300 -5.05 -8.57 16.96
CA ILE A 300 -6.27 -9.35 16.80
C ILE A 300 -5.87 -10.79 16.50
N ASP A 301 -5.92 -11.65 17.52
CA ASP A 301 -5.34 -13.01 17.46
C ASP A 301 -5.94 -13.94 18.54
N SER A 302 -5.18 -14.90 19.08
CA SER A 302 -5.59 -15.82 20.17
C SER A 302 -5.58 -15.21 21.57
N GLY A 303 -5.40 -13.89 21.67
CA GLY A 303 -5.15 -13.17 22.92
C GLY A 303 -3.66 -12.89 23.14
N VAL A 304 -3.32 -12.30 24.28
CA VAL A 304 -1.91 -12.03 24.67
C VAL A 304 -1.72 -12.37 26.13
N ASP A 305 -0.65 -13.11 26.46
CA ASP A 305 -0.20 -13.27 27.84
C ASP A 305 0.41 -11.95 28.34
N TYR A 306 -0.47 -11.04 28.77
CA TYR A 306 -0.12 -9.76 29.35
C TYR A 306 0.64 -9.87 30.69
N THR A 307 0.80 -11.10 31.22
CA THR A 307 1.63 -11.38 32.41
C THR A 307 3.06 -11.78 32.05
N HIS A 308 3.36 -11.99 30.76
CA HIS A 308 4.68 -12.39 30.30
C HIS A 308 5.76 -11.36 30.71
N PRO A 309 6.90 -11.77 31.29
CA PRO A 309 7.94 -10.85 31.75
C PRO A 309 8.49 -9.90 30.68
N GLU A 310 8.50 -10.33 29.42
CA GLU A 310 8.95 -9.53 28.26
C GLU A 310 7.93 -8.52 27.75
N LEU A 311 6.66 -8.72 28.07
CA LEU A 311 5.57 -7.81 27.70
C LEU A 311 5.16 -6.89 28.86
N THR A 312 5.78 -7.06 30.03
CA THR A 312 5.53 -6.21 31.19
C THR A 312 5.86 -4.75 30.87
N GLY A 313 4.87 -3.88 31.03
CA GLY A 313 4.97 -2.46 30.71
C GLY A 313 4.66 -2.11 29.26
N GLN A 314 4.40 -3.12 28.41
CA GLN A 314 4.10 -2.97 26.98
C GLN A 314 2.62 -3.14 26.67
N MET A 315 1.79 -3.40 27.68
CA MET A 315 0.36 -3.54 27.47
C MET A 315 -0.32 -2.19 27.47
N TRP A 316 -1.20 -1.99 26.49
CA TRP A 316 -2.22 -0.96 26.51
C TRP A 316 -3.16 -1.23 27.68
N ILE A 317 -3.71 -0.15 28.24
CA ILE A 317 -4.68 -0.21 29.32
C ILE A 317 -5.82 0.71 28.92
N ASN A 318 -7.05 0.21 28.95
CA ASN A 318 -8.21 1.08 28.80
C ASN A 318 -8.29 2.03 30.00
N SER A 319 -7.93 3.29 29.78
CA SER A 319 -7.96 4.31 30.84
C SER A 319 -9.37 4.82 31.15
N GLY A 320 -10.36 4.46 30.32
CA GLY A 320 -11.78 4.74 30.53
C GLY A 320 -12.43 3.83 31.57
N GLU A 321 -11.89 2.64 31.78
CA GLU A 321 -12.44 1.62 32.67
C GLU A 321 -11.95 1.70 34.12
N ILE A 322 -12.85 1.45 35.09
CA ILE A 322 -12.48 1.24 36.49
C ILE A 322 -12.43 -0.26 36.77
N PRO A 323 -11.24 -0.84 37.03
CA PRO A 323 -11.10 -2.29 37.07
C PRO A 323 -11.98 -3.00 38.10
N ASN A 324 -12.72 -4.01 37.63
CA ASN A 324 -13.49 -4.97 38.43
C ASN A 324 -14.68 -4.34 39.18
N ASN A 325 -15.33 -3.36 38.57
CA ASN A 325 -16.59 -2.82 39.08
C ASN A 325 -17.82 -3.43 38.37
N ASN A 326 -17.61 -4.23 37.32
CA ASN A 326 -18.64 -4.85 36.46
C ASN A 326 -19.56 -3.80 35.79
N ILE A 327 -18.99 -2.67 35.41
CA ILE A 327 -19.63 -1.58 34.68
C ILE A 327 -18.80 -1.32 33.42
N ASP A 328 -19.47 -0.96 32.33
CA ASP A 328 -18.85 -0.35 31.15
C ASP A 328 -18.80 1.17 31.44
N ASP A 329 -17.65 1.63 31.92
CA ASP A 329 -17.47 2.99 32.46
C ASP A 329 -17.27 4.03 31.36
N ASP A 330 -16.69 3.63 30.23
CA ASP A 330 -16.48 4.50 29.07
C ASP A 330 -17.63 4.45 28.05
N GLY A 331 -18.55 3.49 28.19
CA GLY A 331 -19.73 3.32 27.37
C GLY A 331 -19.43 2.75 25.99
N ASN A 332 -18.29 2.08 25.81
CA ASN A 332 -17.86 1.49 24.54
C ASN A 332 -18.60 0.16 24.23
N GLY A 333 -19.38 -0.38 25.17
CA GLY A 333 -20.15 -1.62 25.05
C GLY A 333 -19.48 -2.85 25.67
N TYR A 334 -18.29 -2.70 26.25
CA TYR A 334 -17.42 -3.78 26.72
C TYR A 334 -17.11 -3.60 28.21
N VAL A 335 -17.71 -4.43 29.05
CA VAL A 335 -17.65 -4.26 30.52
C VAL A 335 -16.26 -4.62 31.07
N ASP A 336 -15.62 -3.70 31.80
CA ASP A 336 -14.32 -3.90 32.45
C ASP A 336 -13.19 -4.33 31.47
N ASP A 337 -13.21 -3.92 30.21
CA ASP A 337 -12.22 -4.27 29.16
C ASP A 337 -10.83 -3.58 29.33
N VAL A 338 -10.38 -3.48 30.59
CA VAL A 338 -9.16 -2.79 31.04
C VAL A 338 -7.91 -3.23 30.28
N GLN A 339 -7.83 -4.50 29.88
CA GLN A 339 -6.66 -5.10 29.23
C GLN A 339 -6.93 -5.47 27.77
N GLY A 340 -8.03 -5.00 27.20
CA GLY A 340 -8.57 -5.46 25.92
C GLY A 340 -9.80 -6.35 26.09
N TRP A 341 -10.23 -6.97 24.98
CA TRP A 341 -11.48 -7.72 24.93
C TRP A 341 -11.32 -9.12 24.33
N ASP A 342 -12.08 -10.06 24.86
CA ASP A 342 -12.22 -11.41 24.35
C ASP A 342 -13.57 -11.60 23.65
N PHE A 343 -13.54 -11.66 22.32
CA PHE A 343 -14.72 -11.93 21.50
C PHE A 343 -15.10 -13.42 21.43
N VAL A 344 -14.20 -14.33 21.82
CA VAL A 344 -14.47 -15.77 21.83
C VAL A 344 -15.45 -16.10 22.96
N ASP A 345 -15.13 -15.63 24.17
CA ASP A 345 -15.91 -15.90 25.38
C ASP A 345 -16.85 -14.74 25.78
N ASP A 346 -16.80 -13.61 25.04
CA ASP A 346 -17.59 -12.39 25.28
C ASP A 346 -17.33 -11.81 26.68
N ASP A 347 -16.05 -11.66 27.01
CA ASP A 347 -15.60 -11.14 28.30
C ASP A 347 -14.33 -10.28 28.22
N LYS A 348 -13.89 -9.84 29.39
CA LYS A 348 -12.82 -8.86 29.59
C LYS A 348 -11.40 -9.44 29.67
N ASP A 349 -11.23 -10.75 29.46
CA ASP A 349 -9.95 -11.41 29.68
C ASP A 349 -9.35 -11.93 28.36
N PRO A 350 -8.67 -11.07 27.59
CA PRO A 350 -8.03 -11.45 26.32
C PRO A 350 -6.71 -12.21 26.53
N ILE A 351 -6.61 -13.02 27.59
CA ILE A 351 -5.42 -13.82 27.88
C ILE A 351 -5.21 -14.84 26.76
N ASP A 352 -3.96 -15.04 26.38
CA ASP A 352 -3.62 -16.04 25.37
C ASP A 352 -3.70 -17.46 25.93
N GLU A 353 -4.52 -18.29 25.30
CA GLU A 353 -4.72 -19.71 25.64
C GLU A 353 -4.15 -20.67 24.58
N GLU A 354 -3.54 -20.16 23.52
CA GLU A 354 -2.95 -20.95 22.42
C GLU A 354 -1.43 -20.74 22.33
N GLY A 355 -0.99 -19.48 22.34
CA GLY A 355 0.41 -19.06 22.30
C GLY A 355 0.80 -18.19 21.10
N HIS A 356 0.02 -18.23 20.02
CA HIS A 356 0.25 -17.51 18.77
C HIS A 356 0.21 -15.99 18.98
N GLY A 357 -0.85 -15.45 19.59
CA GLY A 357 -1.00 -14.01 19.79
C GLY A 357 0.07 -13.40 20.70
N THR A 358 0.56 -14.11 21.72
CA THR A 358 1.71 -13.67 22.53
C THR A 358 3.01 -13.60 21.71
N HIS A 359 3.20 -14.55 20.79
CA HIS A 359 4.34 -14.57 19.87
C HIS A 359 4.30 -13.38 18.91
N ILE A 360 3.12 -13.06 18.36
CA ILE A 360 2.88 -11.87 17.54
C ILE A 360 3.18 -10.60 18.33
N ALA A 361 2.58 -10.45 19.52
CA ALA A 361 2.75 -9.27 20.38
C ALA A 361 4.22 -9.03 20.75
N GLY A 362 4.97 -10.09 21.05
CA GLY A 362 6.39 -9.98 21.36
C GLY A 362 7.26 -9.64 20.15
N THR A 363 6.92 -10.12 18.95
CA THR A 363 7.59 -9.72 17.71
C THR A 363 7.41 -8.21 17.44
N ILE A 364 6.25 -7.65 17.79
CA ILE A 364 5.99 -6.21 17.67
C ILE A 364 6.70 -5.43 18.76
N ALA A 365 6.50 -5.76 20.04
CA ALA A 365 6.81 -4.86 21.15
C ALA A 365 7.45 -5.51 22.39
N ALA A 366 8.10 -6.69 22.29
CA ALA A 366 8.91 -7.18 23.41
C ALA A 366 9.92 -6.11 23.83
N LYS A 367 9.96 -5.79 25.12
CA LYS A 367 10.71 -4.65 25.65
C LYS A 367 12.22 -4.77 25.35
N ARG A 368 12.87 -3.64 25.11
CA ARG A 368 14.32 -3.59 24.84
C ARG A 368 15.13 -3.34 26.11
N ASP A 369 15.27 -4.34 26.97
CA ASP A 369 16.01 -4.23 28.24
C ASP A 369 17.35 -5.00 28.30
N GLY A 370 17.71 -5.65 27.19
CA GLY A 370 18.94 -6.44 27.07
C GLY A 370 18.82 -7.87 27.59
N THR A 371 17.62 -8.31 27.95
CA THR A 371 17.30 -9.71 28.26
C THR A 371 16.26 -10.25 27.28
N GLY A 372 16.21 -11.58 27.12
CA GLY A 372 15.18 -12.21 26.29
C GLY A 372 15.22 -11.82 24.81
N THR A 373 14.06 -11.41 24.31
CA THR A 373 13.82 -10.94 22.94
C THR A 373 13.50 -9.45 22.93
N THR A 374 13.56 -8.81 21.77
CA THR A 374 13.21 -7.40 21.56
C THR A 374 12.32 -7.32 20.33
N GLY A 375 11.19 -6.64 20.44
CA GLY A 375 10.28 -6.41 19.33
C GLY A 375 10.78 -5.29 18.42
N ILE A 376 10.18 -5.18 17.24
CA ILE A 376 10.50 -4.13 16.25
C ILE A 376 10.26 -2.72 16.79
N ALA A 377 9.16 -2.51 17.49
CA ALA A 377 8.76 -1.26 18.13
C ALA A 377 8.69 -1.46 19.66
N PRO A 378 9.84 -1.56 20.34
CA PRO A 378 9.94 -2.02 21.72
C PRO A 378 9.48 -1.00 22.78
N ASN A 379 8.83 0.11 22.42
CA ASN A 379 8.14 1.04 23.31
C ASN A 379 6.65 1.19 22.98
N ALA A 380 6.18 0.57 21.88
CA ALA A 380 4.76 0.53 21.53
C ALA A 380 3.95 -0.19 22.60
N LYS A 381 2.66 0.14 22.67
CA LYS A 381 1.70 -0.54 23.54
C LYS A 381 0.88 -1.55 22.73
N ILE A 382 0.75 -2.76 23.24
CA ILE A 382 -0.06 -3.82 22.64
C ILE A 382 -1.46 -3.75 23.22
N MET A 383 -2.47 -3.64 22.37
CA MET A 383 -3.88 -3.84 22.73
C MET A 383 -4.28 -5.27 22.36
N PRO A 384 -4.42 -6.19 23.34
CA PRO A 384 -4.86 -7.55 23.11
C PRO A 384 -6.33 -7.60 22.68
N ILE A 385 -6.60 -8.32 21.60
CA ILE A 385 -7.97 -8.62 21.20
C ILE A 385 -8.04 -10.10 20.82
N ARG A 386 -8.76 -10.89 21.62
CA ARG A 386 -8.89 -12.33 21.39
C ARG A 386 -10.08 -12.61 20.49
N VAL A 387 -9.82 -13.23 19.34
CA VAL A 387 -10.83 -13.69 18.36
C VAL A 387 -10.63 -15.15 17.95
N LEU A 388 -9.52 -15.78 18.37
CA LEU A 388 -9.22 -17.18 18.14
C LEU A 388 -9.22 -17.95 19.48
N ASP A 389 -9.85 -19.12 19.49
CA ASP A 389 -9.90 -20.03 20.62
C ASP A 389 -8.58 -20.80 20.84
N ASP A 390 -8.55 -21.69 21.84
CA ASP A 390 -7.39 -22.53 22.18
C ASP A 390 -7.01 -23.56 21.09
N GLN A 391 -7.76 -23.64 20.00
CA GLN A 391 -7.46 -24.42 18.79
C GLN A 391 -7.11 -23.54 17.60
N GLY A 392 -6.95 -22.22 17.78
CA GLY A 392 -6.69 -21.27 16.70
C GLY A 392 -7.89 -21.03 15.78
N SER A 393 -9.11 -21.34 16.25
CA SER A 393 -10.35 -21.19 15.46
C SER A 393 -11.13 -19.95 15.90
N GLY A 394 -11.70 -19.22 14.93
CA GLY A 394 -12.48 -18.01 15.21
C GLY A 394 -13.60 -17.79 14.20
N GLN A 395 -14.37 -16.72 14.38
CA GLN A 395 -15.43 -16.32 13.45
C GLN A 395 -15.09 -14.99 12.79
N ALA A 396 -15.32 -14.90 11.48
CA ALA A 396 -15.02 -13.68 10.74
C ALA A 396 -15.79 -12.44 11.23
N ARG A 397 -17.00 -12.63 11.79
CA ARG A 397 -17.78 -11.53 12.39
C ARG A 397 -17.05 -10.92 13.59
N ASP A 398 -16.40 -11.76 14.40
CA ASP A 398 -15.70 -11.36 15.61
C ASP A 398 -14.44 -10.58 15.21
N GLY A 399 -13.76 -10.98 14.13
CA GLY A 399 -12.67 -10.21 13.52
C GLY A 399 -13.10 -8.83 13.00
N ILE A 400 -14.28 -8.72 12.37
CA ILE A 400 -14.83 -7.44 11.90
C ILE A 400 -15.16 -6.50 13.08
N GLU A 401 -15.73 -7.04 14.16
CA GLU A 401 -16.03 -6.28 15.37
C GLU A 401 -14.75 -5.90 16.11
N ALA A 402 -13.76 -6.79 16.17
CA ALA A 402 -12.44 -6.53 16.73
C ALA A 402 -11.70 -5.38 16.03
N ILE A 403 -11.79 -5.27 14.69
CA ILE A 403 -11.23 -4.13 13.96
C ILE A 403 -11.87 -2.82 14.42
N ARG A 404 -13.20 -2.78 14.58
CA ARG A 404 -13.89 -1.57 15.06
C ARG A 404 -13.53 -1.26 16.51
N TYR A 405 -13.53 -2.27 17.37
CA TYR A 405 -13.11 -2.15 18.76
C TYR A 405 -11.71 -1.55 18.88
N ALA A 406 -10.75 -2.04 18.09
CA ALA A 406 -9.39 -1.52 18.08
C ALA A 406 -9.35 -0.02 17.75
N VAL A 407 -10.04 0.38 16.68
CA VAL A 407 -10.10 1.79 16.23
C VAL A 407 -10.75 2.67 17.30
N ASP A 408 -11.90 2.25 17.80
CA ASP A 408 -12.70 3.03 18.76
C ASP A 408 -11.99 3.19 20.11
N ASN A 409 -11.11 2.26 20.47
CA ASN A 409 -10.28 2.30 21.67
C ASN A 409 -8.87 2.90 21.44
N GLY A 410 -8.65 3.52 20.28
CA GLY A 410 -7.44 4.32 20.01
C GLY A 410 -6.22 3.52 19.59
N ALA A 411 -6.40 2.40 18.88
CA ALA A 411 -5.30 1.76 18.17
C ALA A 411 -4.76 2.68 17.06
N ASP A 412 -3.45 2.65 16.84
CA ASP A 412 -2.78 3.34 15.74
C ASP A 412 -2.48 2.42 14.57
N VAL A 413 -2.31 1.13 14.87
CA VAL A 413 -1.97 0.06 13.93
C VAL A 413 -2.76 -1.18 14.34
N ILE A 414 -3.28 -1.91 13.38
CA ILE A 414 -3.90 -3.23 13.59
C ILE A 414 -3.02 -4.27 12.91
N ASN A 415 -2.61 -5.29 13.66
CA ASN A 415 -2.05 -6.52 13.12
C ASN A 415 -3.10 -7.63 13.19
N LEU A 416 -3.46 -8.20 12.04
CA LEU A 416 -4.31 -9.39 11.94
C LEU A 416 -3.54 -10.55 11.29
N SER A 417 -3.23 -11.58 12.07
CA SER A 417 -2.44 -12.74 11.63
C SER A 417 -3.29 -13.99 11.38
N SER A 418 -4.55 -13.80 10.95
CA SER A 418 -5.52 -14.85 10.58
C SER A 418 -6.20 -14.50 9.25
N GLY A 419 -6.72 -15.52 8.56
CA GLY A 419 -7.38 -15.32 7.27
C GLY A 419 -8.24 -16.49 6.80
N ALA A 420 -9.00 -16.26 5.73
CA ALA A 420 -9.87 -17.23 5.10
C ALA A 420 -9.87 -17.08 3.58
N ARG A 421 -10.21 -18.17 2.87
CA ARG A 421 -10.19 -18.20 1.39
C ARG A 421 -11.25 -17.33 0.72
N ASN A 422 -12.32 -17.00 1.42
CA ASN A 422 -13.45 -16.25 0.87
C ASN A 422 -13.57 -14.91 1.57
N VAL A 423 -13.82 -13.86 0.79
CA VAL A 423 -14.15 -12.54 1.32
C VAL A 423 -15.39 -12.61 2.21
N VAL A 424 -15.35 -11.88 3.32
CA VAL A 424 -16.50 -11.74 4.21
C VAL A 424 -17.11 -10.37 4.04
N ILE A 425 -18.44 -10.32 3.87
CA ILE A 425 -19.17 -9.05 3.71
C ILE A 425 -18.93 -8.20 4.96
N GLY A 426 -18.48 -6.97 4.76
CA GLY A 426 -18.24 -5.99 5.82
C GLY A 426 -16.77 -5.89 6.27
N GLU A 427 -15.91 -6.83 5.87
CA GLU A 427 -14.49 -6.86 6.22
C GLU A 427 -13.75 -5.64 5.63
N LEU A 428 -13.87 -5.41 4.32
CA LEU A 428 -13.33 -4.21 3.68
C LEU A 428 -13.91 -2.91 4.28
N GLY A 429 -15.18 -2.91 4.69
CA GLY A 429 -15.79 -1.75 5.33
C GLY A 429 -15.18 -1.43 6.70
N ALA A 430 -14.80 -2.45 7.47
CA ALA A 430 -14.10 -2.26 8.74
C ALA A 430 -12.64 -1.81 8.54
N ILE A 431 -11.96 -2.34 7.52
CA ILE A 431 -10.60 -1.91 7.16
C ILE A 431 -10.59 -0.46 6.68
N ARG A 432 -11.57 -0.05 5.86
CA ARG A 432 -11.76 1.36 5.47
C ARG A 432 -12.06 2.25 6.67
N TYR A 433 -12.92 1.80 7.59
CA TYR A 433 -13.17 2.52 8.83
C TYR A 433 -11.90 2.75 9.65
N ALA A 434 -11.01 1.76 9.71
CA ALA A 434 -9.70 1.93 10.34
C ALA A 434 -8.87 3.00 9.63
N ALA A 435 -8.77 2.94 8.30
CA ALA A 435 -8.02 3.91 7.52
C ALA A 435 -8.55 5.35 7.66
N GLU A 436 -9.87 5.53 7.60
CA GLU A 436 -10.57 6.81 7.79
C GLU A 436 -10.32 7.43 9.18
N ASN A 437 -10.00 6.60 10.17
CA ASN A 437 -9.64 7.04 11.54
C ASN A 437 -8.13 7.04 11.79
N GLY A 438 -7.31 6.98 10.74
CA GLY A 438 -5.85 7.08 10.86
C GLY A 438 -5.16 5.81 11.36
N VAL A 439 -5.84 4.66 11.31
CA VAL A 439 -5.34 3.36 11.78
C VAL A 439 -4.90 2.50 10.60
N VAL A 440 -3.62 2.13 10.57
CA VAL A 440 -3.05 1.31 9.49
C VAL A 440 -3.35 -0.17 9.74
N PHE A 441 -3.89 -0.86 8.74
CA PHE A 441 -4.24 -2.29 8.83
C PHE A 441 -3.18 -3.15 8.15
N VAL A 442 -2.59 -4.10 8.88
CA VAL A 442 -1.56 -5.03 8.39
C VAL A 442 -2.06 -6.45 8.56
N SER A 443 -1.93 -7.28 7.52
CA SER A 443 -2.44 -8.65 7.54
C SER A 443 -1.52 -9.67 6.86
N ALA A 444 -1.49 -10.88 7.43
CA ALA A 444 -0.73 -12.01 6.90
C ALA A 444 -1.34 -12.54 5.60
N SER A 445 -0.51 -12.84 4.58
CA SER A 445 -1.01 -13.26 3.26
C SER A 445 -1.56 -14.69 3.21
N GLY A 446 -1.22 -15.54 4.18
CA GLY A 446 -1.63 -16.95 4.28
C GLY A 446 -0.52 -17.94 3.95
N ASN A 447 -0.69 -19.20 4.35
CA ASN A 447 0.36 -20.22 4.39
C ASN A 447 0.07 -21.45 3.50
N ASP A 448 -0.77 -21.29 2.48
CA ASP A 448 -1.28 -22.37 1.62
C ASP A 448 -0.52 -22.52 0.29
N SER A 449 0.60 -21.79 0.11
CA SER A 449 1.36 -21.70 -1.15
C SER A 449 0.50 -21.31 -2.36
N LEU A 450 -0.50 -20.45 -2.16
CA LEU A 450 -1.40 -19.99 -3.22
C LEU A 450 -0.73 -18.89 -4.06
N SER A 451 -1.13 -18.77 -5.33
CA SER A 451 -0.66 -17.72 -6.24
C SER A 451 -1.31 -16.34 -5.99
N SER A 452 -1.88 -16.13 -4.81
CA SER A 452 -2.56 -14.89 -4.39
C SER A 452 -2.86 -14.96 -2.89
N PRO A 453 -2.96 -13.83 -2.16
CA PRO A 453 -3.21 -13.83 -0.72
C PRO A 453 -4.62 -14.33 -0.38
N ASP A 454 -4.81 -14.84 0.83
CA ASP A 454 -6.15 -15.06 1.40
C ASP A 454 -6.78 -13.73 1.84
N TYR A 455 -8.04 -13.76 2.27
CA TYR A 455 -8.70 -12.60 2.87
C TYR A 455 -8.41 -12.56 4.38
N PRO A 456 -8.20 -11.37 4.98
CA PRO A 456 -8.36 -10.05 4.37
C PRO A 456 -7.16 -9.51 3.59
N ALA A 457 -6.00 -10.17 3.57
CA ALA A 457 -4.80 -9.63 2.92
C ALA A 457 -5.01 -9.28 1.44
N ARG A 458 -5.84 -10.03 0.71
CA ARG A 458 -6.21 -9.69 -0.67
C ARG A 458 -6.94 -8.35 -0.81
N LEU A 459 -7.53 -7.81 0.26
CA LEU A 459 -8.19 -6.50 0.26
C LEU A 459 -7.19 -5.34 0.22
N ALA A 460 -5.89 -5.59 0.38
CA ALA A 460 -4.82 -4.62 0.14
C ALA A 460 -4.79 -4.11 -1.32
N VAL A 461 -5.58 -4.69 -2.23
CA VAL A 461 -5.85 -4.08 -3.55
C VAL A 461 -6.60 -2.74 -3.42
N GLN A 462 -7.27 -2.53 -2.28
CA GLN A 462 -8.13 -1.39 -1.96
C GLN A 462 -7.72 -0.66 -0.67
N GLN A 463 -7.30 -1.38 0.38
CA GLN A 463 -6.85 -0.78 1.65
C GLN A 463 -6.07 -1.80 2.50
N GLY A 464 -5.02 -1.34 3.19
CA GLY A 464 -4.23 -2.12 4.12
C GLY A 464 -3.00 -2.74 3.46
N ILE A 465 -2.13 -3.35 4.27
CA ILE A 465 -0.87 -3.93 3.82
C ILE A 465 -0.93 -5.45 3.97
N ALA A 466 -0.71 -6.17 2.88
CA ALA A 466 -0.56 -7.62 2.85
C ALA A 466 0.90 -8.02 3.04
N VAL A 467 1.15 -9.04 3.86
CA VAL A 467 2.52 -9.42 4.23
C VAL A 467 2.80 -10.89 3.95
N GLY A 468 3.72 -11.12 3.02
CA GLY A 468 4.31 -12.43 2.75
C GLY A 468 5.53 -12.73 3.61
N SER A 469 6.00 -13.98 3.54
CA SER A 469 7.12 -14.46 4.36
C SER A 469 8.39 -14.66 3.54
N VAL A 470 9.53 -14.28 4.14
CA VAL A 470 10.87 -14.70 3.74
C VAL A 470 11.59 -15.45 4.86
N GLN A 471 12.55 -16.27 4.43
CA GLN A 471 13.52 -16.99 5.24
C GLN A 471 14.70 -16.09 5.64
N ARG A 472 15.54 -16.59 6.55
CA ARG A 472 16.75 -15.91 7.04
C ARG A 472 17.72 -15.43 5.96
N ASN A 473 17.75 -16.10 4.82
CA ASN A 473 18.62 -15.77 3.69
C ASN A 473 17.94 -14.85 2.64
N GLY A 474 16.74 -14.34 2.92
CA GLY A 474 15.95 -13.54 1.97
C GLY A 474 15.22 -14.38 0.91
N GLN A 475 15.26 -15.71 1.01
CA GLN A 475 14.46 -16.56 0.11
C GLN A 475 12.98 -16.48 0.49
N PHE A 476 12.11 -16.29 -0.49
CA PHE A 476 10.66 -16.37 -0.31
C PHE A 476 10.29 -17.72 0.32
N SER A 477 9.50 -17.69 1.37
CA SER A 477 9.12 -18.90 2.10
C SER A 477 8.15 -19.71 1.26
N SER A 478 8.44 -21.00 1.03
CA SER A 478 7.65 -21.82 0.09
C SER A 478 6.19 -22.02 0.50
N PHE A 479 5.85 -21.83 1.78
CA PHE A 479 4.48 -21.89 2.28
C PHE A 479 3.71 -20.58 2.07
N SER A 480 4.41 -19.44 1.90
CA SER A 480 3.77 -18.13 1.80
C SER A 480 2.88 -18.09 0.57
N ASN A 481 1.66 -17.60 0.74
CA ASN A 481 0.88 -17.17 -0.41
C ASN A 481 1.62 -16.03 -1.11
N GLU A 482 1.57 -16.04 -2.44
CA GLU A 482 2.17 -15.05 -3.33
C GLU A 482 1.31 -13.78 -3.41
N ALA A 483 1.89 -12.67 -3.85
CA ALA A 483 1.16 -11.40 -4.04
C ALA A 483 0.04 -11.50 -5.10
N GLY A 484 0.21 -12.37 -6.09
CA GLY A 484 -0.68 -12.54 -7.22
C GLY A 484 -0.44 -11.54 -8.35
N ASN A 485 -1.19 -11.70 -9.44
CA ASN A 485 -0.97 -10.92 -10.66
C ASN A 485 -1.55 -9.50 -10.60
N GLU A 486 -2.51 -9.26 -9.71
CA GLU A 486 -3.10 -7.94 -9.48
C GLU A 486 -2.26 -7.15 -8.48
N PRO A 487 -1.71 -5.97 -8.85
CA PRO A 487 -0.95 -5.14 -7.92
C PRO A 487 -1.78 -4.73 -6.70
N LEU A 488 -1.19 -4.95 -5.53
CA LEU A 488 -1.71 -4.61 -4.22
C LEU A 488 -0.58 -4.22 -3.28
N ASP A 489 -0.89 -3.56 -2.17
CA ASP A 489 0.10 -3.15 -1.17
C ASP A 489 0.64 -4.38 -0.46
N TYR A 490 1.66 -4.99 -1.07
CA TYR A 490 2.22 -6.26 -0.67
C TYR A 490 3.73 -6.14 -0.48
N VAL A 491 4.20 -6.47 0.71
CA VAL A 491 5.62 -6.60 1.02
C VAL A 491 5.89 -7.98 1.63
N VAL A 492 7.15 -8.37 1.70
CA VAL A 492 7.57 -9.55 2.45
C VAL A 492 8.37 -9.16 3.68
N ALA A 493 8.31 -10.00 4.70
CA ALA A 493 9.01 -9.80 5.96
C ALA A 493 9.47 -11.15 6.56
N PRO A 494 10.38 -11.15 7.56
CA PRO A 494 10.85 -12.36 8.21
C PRO A 494 9.70 -13.23 8.75
N GLY A 495 9.53 -14.44 8.23
CA GLY A 495 8.50 -15.38 8.69
C GLY A 495 8.95 -16.83 8.77
N GLY A 496 10.22 -17.15 8.44
CA GLY A 496 10.81 -18.47 8.67
C GLY A 496 10.75 -19.41 7.46
N ASP A 497 11.24 -20.63 7.64
CA ASP A 497 11.37 -21.62 6.56
C ASP A 497 10.21 -22.63 6.49
N GLY A 498 9.40 -22.70 7.56
CA GLY A 498 8.18 -23.51 7.60
C GLY A 498 8.46 -25.01 7.71
N PHE A 499 9.69 -25.39 8.07
CA PHE A 499 10.01 -26.76 8.43
C PHE A 499 9.75 -27.00 9.92
N ARG A 500 10.66 -27.73 10.59
CA ARG A 500 10.52 -27.96 12.03
C ARG A 500 11.03 -26.72 12.74
N ALA A 501 10.19 -26.17 13.63
CA ALA A 501 10.52 -25.08 14.54
C ALA A 501 11.98 -25.11 15.00
N ASP A 502 12.79 -24.20 14.46
CA ASP A 502 14.21 -24.08 14.77
C ASP A 502 14.75 -22.64 14.54
N ALA A 503 16.07 -22.47 14.60
CA ALA A 503 16.72 -21.15 14.48
C ALA A 503 16.65 -20.50 13.08
N GLY A 504 16.03 -21.17 12.10
CA GLY A 504 15.61 -20.61 10.83
C GLY A 504 14.30 -19.81 10.91
N ASP A 505 13.55 -19.98 12.01
CA ASP A 505 12.23 -19.38 12.22
C ASP A 505 12.28 -18.18 13.19
N ILE A 506 11.12 -17.61 13.49
CA ILE A 506 10.99 -16.40 14.30
C ILE A 506 10.90 -16.78 15.79
N TYR A 507 11.87 -16.28 16.56
CA TYR A 507 11.98 -16.52 18.00
C TYR A 507 11.35 -15.38 18.80
N ALA A 508 10.25 -15.67 19.50
CA ALA A 508 9.53 -14.66 20.27
C ALA A 508 8.89 -15.25 21.55
N PRO A 509 8.40 -14.40 22.47
CA PRO A 509 7.70 -14.80 23.68
C PRO A 509 6.51 -15.73 23.42
N VAL A 510 6.27 -16.68 24.32
CA VAL A 510 5.06 -17.51 24.34
C VAL A 510 4.58 -17.70 25.79
N PRO A 511 3.30 -18.03 26.04
CA PRO A 511 2.80 -18.20 27.40
C PRO A 511 3.45 -19.42 28.08
N PRO A 512 4.18 -19.25 29.19
CA PRO A 512 4.85 -20.36 29.87
C PRO A 512 3.87 -21.33 30.53
N SER A 513 2.65 -20.85 30.81
CA SER A 513 1.52 -21.64 31.29
C SER A 513 1.12 -22.74 30.30
N ILE A 514 1.33 -22.51 29.01
CA ILE A 514 0.95 -23.41 27.91
C ILE A 514 2.15 -24.24 27.47
N THR A 515 3.25 -23.57 27.10
CA THR A 515 4.38 -24.21 26.42
C THR A 515 5.42 -24.79 27.40
N GLY A 516 5.41 -24.32 28.65
CA GLY A 516 6.46 -24.59 29.63
C GLY A 516 7.78 -23.83 29.37
N ASN A 517 7.84 -23.02 28.30
CA ASN A 517 8.99 -22.20 27.91
C ASN A 517 8.57 -20.72 27.89
N LEU A 518 9.55 -19.81 28.01
CA LEU A 518 9.30 -18.37 27.85
C LEU A 518 9.29 -17.93 26.38
N TYR A 519 9.85 -18.74 25.49
CA TYR A 519 10.05 -18.38 24.09
C TYR A 519 9.95 -19.64 23.22
N ASP A 520 9.50 -19.48 21.99
CA ASP A 520 9.50 -20.54 21.00
C ASP A 520 9.74 -20.01 19.58
N PHE A 521 10.00 -20.93 18.66
CA PHE A 521 10.22 -20.66 17.24
C PHE A 521 8.97 -20.98 16.43
N PHE A 522 8.35 -19.95 15.83
CA PHE A 522 7.22 -20.13 14.92
C PHE A 522 7.56 -19.65 13.51
N ALA A 523 6.94 -20.30 12.52
CA ALA A 523 7.06 -19.98 11.12
C ALA A 523 5.67 -19.72 10.52
N GLY A 524 5.57 -18.74 9.64
CA GLY A 524 4.33 -18.36 8.98
C GLY A 524 4.33 -16.90 8.52
N THR A 525 3.44 -16.58 7.59
CA THR A 525 3.10 -15.18 7.26
C THR A 525 2.54 -14.45 8.48
N SER A 526 1.94 -15.18 9.41
CA SER A 526 1.55 -14.69 10.74
C SER A 526 2.71 -14.12 11.55
N MET A 527 3.94 -14.62 11.37
CA MET A 527 5.15 -14.05 12.00
C MET A 527 5.78 -12.94 11.15
N ALA A 528 5.47 -12.87 9.85
CA ALA A 528 5.94 -11.80 8.97
C ALA A 528 5.14 -10.50 9.18
N ALA A 529 3.82 -10.57 9.24
CA ALA A 529 2.92 -9.44 9.48
C ALA A 529 3.32 -8.53 10.68
N PRO A 530 3.64 -9.07 11.88
CA PRO A 530 4.03 -8.24 13.02
C PRO A 530 5.34 -7.48 12.83
N HIS A 531 6.23 -7.94 11.94
CA HIS A 531 7.41 -7.15 11.61
C HIS A 531 6.99 -5.85 10.92
N VAL A 532 6.10 -5.93 9.93
CA VAL A 532 5.58 -4.76 9.20
C VAL A 532 4.74 -3.88 10.12
N ALA A 533 3.87 -4.44 10.97
CA ALA A 533 3.10 -3.67 11.95
C ALA A 533 4.02 -2.89 12.91
N GLY A 534 5.14 -3.49 13.34
CA GLY A 534 6.16 -2.80 14.11
C GLY A 534 6.84 -1.67 13.33
N VAL A 535 7.16 -1.87 12.04
CA VAL A 535 7.73 -0.80 11.20
C VAL A 535 6.75 0.36 11.03
N VAL A 536 5.47 0.07 10.80
CA VAL A 536 4.41 1.07 10.73
C VAL A 536 4.32 1.87 12.04
N ALA A 537 4.45 1.22 13.20
CA ALA A 537 4.48 1.91 14.49
C ALA A 537 5.69 2.85 14.61
N LEU A 538 6.87 2.46 14.11
CA LEU A 538 8.05 3.33 14.07
C LEU A 538 7.84 4.54 13.14
N ILE A 539 7.19 4.35 11.98
CA ILE A 539 6.84 5.43 11.05
C ILE A 539 5.87 6.42 11.71
N LYS A 540 4.79 5.93 12.34
CA LYS A 540 3.81 6.78 13.02
C LYS A 540 4.42 7.57 14.17
N GLN A 541 5.35 6.98 14.93
CA GLN A 541 6.10 7.73 15.93
C GLN A 541 6.93 8.84 15.29
N ALA A 542 7.64 8.52 14.20
CA ALA A 542 8.55 9.46 13.56
C ALA A 542 7.82 10.63 12.91
N ASN A 543 6.65 10.38 12.33
CA ASN A 543 5.78 11.40 11.77
C ASN A 543 4.30 11.07 12.01
N PRO A 544 3.69 11.58 13.10
CA PRO A 544 2.30 11.30 13.45
C PRO A 544 1.29 12.04 12.57
N SER A 545 1.73 12.90 11.65
CA SER A 545 0.86 13.64 10.73
C SER A 545 0.60 12.93 9.41
N LEU A 546 1.29 11.81 9.16
CA LEU A 546 1.09 11.04 7.93
C LEU A 546 -0.30 10.41 7.91
N SER A 547 -0.95 10.49 6.75
CA SER A 547 -2.14 9.69 6.45
C SER A 547 -1.80 8.21 6.40
N VAL A 548 -2.81 7.35 6.53
CA VAL A 548 -2.64 5.89 6.40
C VAL A 548 -2.04 5.53 5.03
N GLU A 549 -2.53 6.16 3.97
CA GLU A 549 -2.02 5.96 2.61
C GLU A 549 -0.58 6.42 2.43
N ALA A 550 -0.18 7.55 3.01
CA ALA A 550 1.22 7.97 2.95
C ALA A 550 2.14 6.93 3.62
N ILE A 551 1.67 6.28 4.69
CA ILE A 551 2.42 5.21 5.37
C ILE A 551 2.46 3.94 4.50
N GLU A 552 1.34 3.54 3.89
CA GLU A 552 1.26 2.41 2.94
C GLU A 552 2.25 2.64 1.78
N ASN A 553 2.22 3.83 1.17
CA ASN A 553 3.13 4.24 0.09
C ASN A 553 4.60 4.21 0.52
N ILE A 554 4.92 4.75 1.70
CA ILE A 554 6.30 4.71 2.23
C ILE A 554 6.77 3.26 2.37
N ILE A 555 5.93 2.35 2.87
CA ILE A 555 6.29 0.94 3.03
C ILE A 555 6.60 0.29 1.68
N ILE A 556 5.76 0.49 0.66
CA ILE A 556 5.97 -0.12 -0.67
C ILE A 556 7.14 0.52 -1.43
N GLU A 557 7.31 1.84 -1.36
CA GLU A 557 8.35 2.57 -2.08
C GLU A 557 9.76 2.34 -1.51
N THR A 558 9.84 1.97 -0.24
CA THR A 558 11.11 1.72 0.46
C THR A 558 11.44 0.23 0.60
N ALA A 559 10.52 -0.66 0.18
CA ALA A 559 10.76 -2.09 0.16
C ALA A 559 11.96 -2.45 -0.74
N ASN A 560 12.73 -3.44 -0.34
CA ASN A 560 13.96 -3.84 -1.03
C ASN A 560 13.77 -5.16 -1.77
N SER A 561 13.48 -5.08 -3.07
CA SER A 561 13.33 -6.25 -3.95
C SER A 561 14.64 -7.01 -4.18
N THR A 562 15.81 -6.34 -4.08
CA THR A 562 17.11 -6.97 -4.34
C THR A 562 17.54 -7.98 -3.27
N LEU A 563 16.89 -7.92 -2.10
CA LEU A 563 17.12 -8.85 -1.00
C LEU A 563 16.18 -10.06 -1.04
N VAL A 564 15.25 -10.12 -1.98
CA VAL A 564 14.32 -11.25 -2.14
C VAL A 564 14.81 -12.19 -3.23
N THR A 565 14.89 -13.47 -2.91
CA THR A 565 15.15 -14.54 -3.89
C THR A 565 13.98 -15.51 -3.92
N VAL A 566 13.71 -16.12 -5.07
CA VAL A 566 12.62 -17.10 -5.28
C VAL A 566 13.21 -18.46 -5.58
#